data_AF-A0A662U9B3-F1
#
_entry.id   AF-A0A662U9B3-F1
#
_cell.length_a   1.000
_cell.length_b   1.000
_cell.length_c   1.000
_cell.angle_alpha   90.00
_cell.angle_beta   90.00
_cell.angle_gamma   90.00
#
_symmetry.space_group_name_H-M   'P 1'
#
loop_
_entity.id
_entity.type
_entity.pdbx_description
1 polymer ?
#
loop_
_entity_poly.entity_id
_entity_poly.type
_entity_poly.pdbx_seq_one_letter_code
_entity_poly.pdbx_strand_id
1 'polypeptide(L)'
;MTNKLPKGVEGTFVELIVKDRNGKILYHDIKKSDSFVANYYRIIAKLLGCATGVLFEDVNGDMLEVVSPNKMDLSALAGDDTKGIVVGTGTTSPSPHDARLVSKIANGTGSGQLSYQACDVSPPAIEGSDTYFEVTRDFKN
;
A
#
# COMPACT_ATOMS: atom_id res chain seq x y z
N MET A 1 12.48 31.14 -9.12
CA MET A 1 12.81 30.32 -7.94
C MET A 1 12.74 28.87 -8.36
N THR A 2 13.78 28.09 -8.09
CA THR A 2 14.00 26.72 -8.58
C THR A 2 13.06 25.73 -7.89
N ASN A 3 11.99 25.33 -8.57
CA ASN A 3 11.12 24.22 -8.17
C ASN A 3 11.81 22.87 -8.47
N LYS A 4 12.79 22.50 -7.66
CA LYS A 4 13.22 21.10 -7.58
C LYS A 4 12.93 20.59 -6.19
N LEU A 5 12.00 19.65 -6.11
CA LEU A 5 11.76 18.85 -4.93
C LEU A 5 13.07 18.07 -4.59
N PRO A 6 13.48 18.01 -3.31
CA PRO A 6 14.61 17.19 -2.89
C PRO A 6 14.36 15.72 -3.25
N LYS A 7 15.41 15.02 -3.68
CA LYS A 7 15.35 13.57 -3.86
C LYS A 7 15.14 12.91 -2.49
N GLY A 8 13.98 12.29 -2.28
CA GLY A 8 13.70 11.43 -1.13
C GLY A 8 12.55 11.85 -0.19
N VAL A 9 11.65 12.76 -0.59
CA VAL A 9 10.53 13.14 0.29
C VAL A 9 9.37 12.15 0.14
N GLU A 10 9.05 11.42 1.21
CA GLU A 10 7.82 10.64 1.35
C GLU A 10 6.59 11.56 1.33
N GLY A 11 5.79 11.45 0.28
CA GLY A 11 4.51 12.16 0.20
C GLY A 11 3.95 12.24 -1.23
N THR A 12 2.63 12.19 -1.34
CA THR A 12 1.91 12.53 -2.58
C THR A 12 1.56 14.01 -2.58
N PHE A 13 1.74 14.66 -3.72
CA PHE A 13 1.43 16.08 -3.92
C PHE A 13 0.28 16.21 -4.91
N VAL A 14 -0.60 17.17 -4.68
CA VAL A 14 -1.67 17.53 -5.60
C VAL A 14 -1.29 18.86 -6.25
N GLU A 15 -1.18 18.86 -7.57
CA GLU A 15 -1.00 20.07 -8.37
C GLU A 15 -2.36 20.50 -8.94
N LEU A 16 -2.82 21.70 -8.57
CA LEU A 16 -4.02 22.32 -9.11
C LEU A 16 -3.62 23.40 -10.13
N ILE A 17 -4.10 23.28 -11.36
CA ILE A 17 -3.93 24.30 -12.40
C ILE A 17 -5.30 24.68 -12.95
N VAL A 18 -5.73 25.92 -12.72
CA VAL A 18 -6.94 26.49 -13.31
C VAL A 18 -6.55 27.35 -14.50
N LYS A 19 -7.17 27.09 -15.65
CA LYS A 19 -6.94 27.84 -16.90
C LYS A 19 -8.22 28.50 -17.38
N ASP A 20 -8.11 29.64 -18.05
CA ASP A 20 -9.23 30.26 -18.76
C ASP A 20 -9.53 29.53 -20.08
N ARG A 21 -10.60 29.96 -20.78
CA ARG A 21 -11.01 29.41 -22.08
C ARG A 21 -9.95 29.50 -23.18
N ASN A 22 -8.94 30.35 -23.01
CA ASN A 22 -7.85 30.56 -23.96
C ASN A 22 -6.57 29.83 -23.50
N GLY A 23 -6.63 29.03 -22.43
CA GLY A 23 -5.50 28.28 -21.88
C GLY A 23 -4.57 29.09 -20.98
N LYS A 24 -4.88 30.36 -20.67
CA LYS A 24 -4.09 31.16 -19.73
C LYS A 24 -4.30 30.64 -18.32
N ILE A 25 -3.21 30.37 -17.61
CA ILE A 25 -3.24 29.95 -16.21
C ILE A 25 -3.78 31.11 -15.36
N LEU A 26 -4.91 30.88 -14.69
CA LEU A 26 -5.54 31.81 -13.75
C LEU A 26 -5.12 31.52 -12.31
N TYR A 27 -4.83 30.26 -11.99
CA TYR A 27 -4.40 29.81 -10.67
C TYR A 27 -3.53 28.56 -10.80
N HIS A 28 -2.47 28.50 -10.01
CA HIS A 28 -1.57 27.36 -9.92
C HIS A 28 -1.13 27.20 -8.47
N ASP A 29 -1.39 26.04 -7.89
CA ASP A 29 -0.96 25.70 -6.54
C ASP A 29 -0.51 24.24 -6.46
N ILE A 30 0.43 23.98 -5.57
CA ILE A 30 0.97 22.65 -5.30
C ILE A 30 0.91 22.44 -3.80
N LYS A 31 0.03 21.54 -3.36
CA LYS A 31 -0.07 21.18 -1.94
C LYS A 31 0.41 19.76 -1.70
N LYS A 32 0.99 19.52 -0.53
CA LYS A 32 1.16 18.17 0.00
C LYS A 32 -0.24 17.60 0.26
N SER A 33 -0.51 16.36 -0.12
CA SER A 33 -1.82 15.73 0.13
C SER A 33 -2.08 15.66 1.64
N ASP A 34 -3.20 16.22 2.10
CA ASP A 34 -3.55 16.32 3.52
C ASP A 34 -3.91 14.95 4.13
N SER A 35 -4.46 14.05 3.31
CA SER A 35 -4.66 12.62 3.62
C SER A 35 -4.93 11.89 2.30
N PHE A 36 -4.70 10.58 2.28
CA PHE A 36 -5.27 9.76 1.22
C PHE A 36 -6.72 9.47 1.59
N VAL A 37 -7.67 9.91 0.78
CA VAL A 37 -9.11 9.65 1.03
C VAL A 37 -9.38 8.15 1.08
N ALA A 38 -10.46 7.73 1.74
CA ALA A 38 -10.78 6.31 1.89
C ALA A 38 -10.84 5.54 0.57
N ASN A 39 -11.16 6.23 -0.52
CA ASN A 39 -11.13 5.67 -1.87
C ASN A 39 -9.73 5.19 -2.31
N TYR A 40 -8.68 5.94 -1.96
CA TYR A 40 -7.30 5.52 -2.20
C TYR A 40 -6.95 4.26 -1.41
N TYR A 41 -7.29 4.22 -0.11
CA TYR A 41 -7.03 3.05 0.73
C TYR A 41 -7.83 1.82 0.27
N ARG A 42 -9.05 1.97 -0.24
CA ARG A 42 -9.83 0.89 -0.86
C ARG A 42 -9.14 0.31 -2.09
N ILE A 43 -8.58 1.15 -2.96
CA ILE A 43 -7.81 0.71 -4.12
C ILE A 43 -6.56 -0.04 -3.68
N ILE A 44 -5.79 0.51 -2.73
CA ILE A 44 -4.56 -0.13 -2.23
C ILE A 44 -4.87 -1.46 -1.54
N ALA A 45 -5.86 -1.51 -0.64
CA ALA A 45 -6.26 -2.75 0.04
C ALA A 45 -6.75 -3.82 -0.94
N LYS A 46 -7.50 -3.43 -1.99
CA LYS A 46 -7.93 -4.37 -3.04
C LYS A 46 -6.75 -4.92 -3.84
N LEU A 47 -5.79 -4.06 -4.20
CA LEU A 47 -4.57 -4.47 -4.92
C LEU A 47 -3.64 -5.34 -4.06
N LEU A 48 -3.66 -5.16 -2.73
CA LEU A 48 -2.82 -5.88 -1.78
C LEU A 48 -3.44 -7.18 -1.22
N GLY A 49 -4.74 -7.24 -0.97
CA GLY A 49 -5.39 -8.35 -0.26
C GLY A 49 -6.39 -9.16 -1.08
N CYS A 50 -6.62 -8.79 -2.35
CA CYS A 50 -7.68 -9.40 -3.17
C CYS A 50 -9.06 -9.40 -2.48
N ALA A 51 -9.32 -8.45 -1.58
CA ALA A 51 -10.56 -8.42 -0.80
C ALA A 51 -11.77 -8.40 -1.75
N THR A 52 -12.56 -9.47 -1.71
CA THR A 52 -13.80 -9.59 -2.48
C THR A 52 -14.82 -8.58 -1.95
N GLY A 53 -15.51 -7.88 -2.85
CA GLY A 53 -16.55 -6.91 -2.46
C GLY A 53 -16.05 -5.54 -1.98
N VAL A 54 -14.75 -5.24 -2.05
CA VAL A 54 -14.27 -3.87 -1.84
C VAL A 54 -14.57 -3.04 -3.09
N LEU A 55 -15.54 -2.14 -2.95
CA LEU A 55 -15.95 -1.18 -3.97
C LEU A 55 -15.28 0.18 -3.69
N PHE A 56 -15.03 0.94 -4.76
CA PHE A 56 -14.56 2.33 -4.69
C PHE A 56 -15.59 3.22 -5.39
N GLU A 57 -15.73 4.45 -4.90
CA GLU A 57 -16.68 5.42 -5.44
C GLU A 57 -16.01 6.24 -6.53
N ASP A 58 -16.59 6.32 -7.72
CA ASP A 58 -16.06 7.14 -8.81
C ASP A 58 -16.44 8.63 -8.63
N VAL A 59 -16.00 9.49 -9.57
CA VAL A 59 -16.29 10.93 -9.50
C VAL A 59 -17.77 11.28 -9.69
N ASN A 60 -18.58 10.33 -10.16
CA ASN A 60 -20.02 10.46 -10.34
C ASN A 60 -20.81 9.88 -9.16
N GLY A 61 -20.13 9.27 -8.17
CA GLY A 61 -20.75 8.61 -7.02
C GLY A 61 -21.07 7.12 -7.26
N ASP A 62 -20.64 6.54 -8.38
CA ASP A 62 -20.89 5.14 -8.69
C ASP A 62 -19.91 4.22 -7.95
N MET A 63 -20.41 3.14 -7.38
CA MET A 63 -19.60 2.13 -6.69
C MET A 63 -19.08 1.08 -7.67
N LEU A 64 -17.77 1.07 -7.89
CA LEU A 64 -17.06 0.24 -8.87
C LEU A 64 -16.13 -0.78 -8.21
N GLU A 65 -15.85 -1.89 -8.88
CA GLU A 65 -14.85 -2.87 -8.45
C GLU A 65 -13.53 -2.70 -9.24
N VAL A 66 -12.39 -2.71 -8.55
CA VAL A 66 -11.09 -2.78 -9.22
C VAL A 66 -10.81 -4.23 -9.62
N VAL A 67 -10.79 -4.50 -10.93
CA VAL A 67 -10.41 -5.79 -11.50
C VAL A 67 -8.98 -5.68 -12.05
N SER A 68 -8.02 -6.38 -11.44
CA SER A 68 -6.65 -6.48 -11.96
C SER A 68 -6.23 -7.95 -12.09
N PRO A 69 -5.72 -8.39 -13.26
CA PRO A 69 -5.25 -9.76 -13.46
C PRO A 69 -3.90 -10.04 -12.77
N ASN A 70 -3.07 -8.99 -12.56
CA ASN A 70 -1.76 -9.09 -11.91
C ASN A 70 -1.77 -8.17 -10.68
N LYS A 71 -1.78 -8.76 -9.49
CA LYS A 71 -1.93 -8.05 -8.21
C LYS A 71 -0.80 -8.42 -7.24
N MET A 72 -0.45 -7.48 -6.37
CA MET A 72 0.51 -7.70 -5.29
C MET A 72 -0.21 -8.42 -4.15
N ASP A 73 -0.41 -9.73 -4.28
CA ASP A 73 -1.20 -10.50 -3.33
C ASP A 73 -0.42 -10.76 -2.02
N LEU A 74 -0.85 -10.13 -0.93
CA LEU A 74 -0.33 -10.33 0.42
C LEU A 74 -1.09 -11.40 1.19
N SER A 75 -2.26 -11.84 0.71
CA SER A 75 -3.04 -12.87 1.38
C SER A 75 -2.38 -14.23 1.18
N ALA A 76 -1.89 -14.84 2.26
CA ALA A 76 -1.12 -16.07 2.21
C ALA A 76 -1.77 -17.14 3.07
N LEU A 77 -1.81 -18.39 2.59
CA LEU A 77 -2.23 -19.52 3.42
C LEU A 77 -1.16 -19.83 4.48
N ALA A 78 -1.55 -20.54 5.53
CA ALA A 78 -0.59 -21.05 6.50
C ALA A 78 0.48 -21.89 5.80
N GLY A 79 1.74 -21.61 6.12
CA GLY A 79 2.92 -22.23 5.51
C GLY A 79 3.38 -21.64 4.17
N ASP A 80 2.60 -20.77 3.53
CA ASP A 80 3.01 -20.07 2.31
C ASP A 80 3.82 -18.80 2.66
N ASP A 81 5.15 -18.88 2.53
CA ASP A 81 6.06 -17.78 2.80
C ASP A 81 6.58 -17.10 1.51
N THR A 82 5.93 -17.36 0.37
CA THR A 82 6.26 -16.73 -0.92
C THR A 82 5.65 -15.33 -1.07
N LYS A 83 4.66 -15.03 -0.21
CA LYS A 83 3.92 -13.77 -0.13
C LYS A 83 3.50 -13.44 1.31
N GLY A 84 2.91 -12.26 1.49
CA GLY A 84 2.50 -11.74 2.80
C GLY A 84 3.68 -11.25 3.63
N ILE A 85 3.48 -11.13 4.94
CA ILE A 85 4.53 -10.72 5.88
C ILE A 85 5.53 -11.87 6.03
N VAL A 86 6.83 -11.56 5.93
CA VAL A 86 7.93 -12.50 6.13
C VAL A 86 8.99 -11.95 7.08
N VAL A 87 9.66 -12.82 7.84
CA VAL A 87 10.67 -12.44 8.84
C VAL A 87 12.05 -12.86 8.37
N GLY A 88 13.05 -12.05 8.67
CA GLY A 88 14.42 -12.31 8.27
C GLY A 88 15.45 -11.93 9.32
N THR A 89 16.68 -12.36 9.06
CA THR A 89 17.86 -11.99 9.84
C THR A 89 18.83 -11.28 8.91
N GLY A 90 19.12 -10.01 9.22
CA GLY A 90 19.99 -9.19 8.41
C GLY A 90 20.35 -7.92 9.15
N THR A 91 21.55 -7.41 8.91
CA THR A 91 22.04 -6.15 9.47
C THR A 91 22.36 -5.12 8.40
N THR A 92 22.22 -5.47 7.13
CA THR A 92 22.39 -4.54 6.01
C THR A 92 21.30 -3.47 6.05
N SER A 93 21.71 -2.21 5.96
CA SER A 93 20.77 -1.09 5.86
C SER A 93 19.89 -1.22 4.60
N PRO A 94 18.57 -0.95 4.69
CA PRO A 94 17.69 -0.97 3.54
C PRO A 94 18.15 -0.03 2.42
N SER A 95 18.02 -0.50 1.18
CA SER A 95 18.26 0.25 -0.05
C SER A 95 16.95 0.50 -0.79
N PRO A 96 16.78 1.64 -1.47
CA PRO A 96 15.64 1.89 -2.36
C PRO A 96 15.48 0.87 -3.51
N HIS A 97 16.49 0.03 -3.75
CA HIS A 97 16.48 -1.02 -4.77
C HIS A 97 16.28 -2.43 -4.20
N ASP A 98 16.08 -2.57 -2.88
CA ASP A 98 15.84 -3.87 -2.28
C ASP A 98 14.47 -4.41 -2.72
N ALA A 99 14.47 -5.67 -3.17
CA ALA A 99 13.26 -6.39 -3.56
C ALA A 99 12.93 -7.56 -2.62
N ARG A 100 13.79 -7.83 -1.63
CA ARG A 100 13.65 -8.92 -0.65
C ARG A 100 14.54 -8.70 0.57
N LEU A 101 14.27 -9.45 1.63
CA LEU A 101 15.13 -9.53 2.82
C LEU A 101 16.50 -10.13 2.48
N VAL A 102 17.52 -9.73 3.24
CA VAL A 102 18.89 -10.28 3.14
C VAL A 102 18.90 -11.79 3.35
N SER A 103 18.34 -12.24 4.49
CA SER A 103 18.12 -13.66 4.78
C SER A 103 16.72 -13.83 5.34
N LYS A 104 15.87 -14.61 4.68
CA LYS A 104 14.54 -14.97 5.20
C LYS A 104 14.67 -16.13 6.19
N ILE A 105 13.99 -16.06 7.33
CA ILE A 105 13.82 -17.20 8.24
C ILE A 105 12.84 -18.17 7.57
N ALA A 106 13.23 -19.42 7.35
CA ALA A 106 12.38 -20.38 6.65
C ALA A 106 11.12 -20.73 7.46
N ASN A 107 10.00 -20.95 6.76
CA ASN A 107 8.82 -21.56 7.37
C ASN A 107 9.11 -23.01 7.83
N GLY A 108 8.71 -23.35 9.06
CA GLY A 108 8.79 -24.70 9.61
C GLY A 108 8.82 -24.73 11.15
N THR A 109 9.01 -25.91 11.73
CA THR A 109 9.07 -26.12 13.19
C THR A 109 10.43 -26.61 13.68
N GLY A 110 11.43 -26.61 12.80
CA GLY A 110 12.81 -26.99 13.12
C GLY A 110 13.57 -25.85 13.79
N SER A 111 14.78 -26.16 14.27
CA SER A 111 15.67 -25.15 14.87
C SER A 111 15.96 -24.02 13.87
N GLY A 112 15.76 -22.78 14.32
CA GLY A 112 15.97 -21.59 13.48
C GLY A 112 14.87 -21.35 12.44
N GLN A 113 13.73 -22.02 12.54
CA GLN A 113 12.55 -21.79 11.72
C GLN A 113 11.44 -21.10 12.52
N LEU A 114 10.47 -20.53 11.82
CA LEU A 114 9.20 -20.06 12.40
C LEU A 114 8.06 -20.76 11.65
N SER A 115 6.97 -21.12 12.32
CA SER A 115 5.77 -21.61 11.66
C SER A 115 4.89 -20.43 11.27
N TYR A 116 4.86 -20.14 9.97
CA TYR A 116 4.14 -19.01 9.38
C TYR A 116 2.66 -19.37 9.28
N GLN A 117 1.79 -18.67 10.01
CA GLN A 117 0.34 -18.86 9.90
C GLN A 117 -0.21 -18.16 8.65
N ALA A 118 -1.53 -18.11 8.50
CA ALA A 118 -2.16 -17.34 7.43
C ALA A 118 -1.80 -15.84 7.55
N CYS A 119 -1.71 -15.17 6.39
CA CYS A 119 -1.55 -13.73 6.30
C CYS A 119 -2.84 -13.14 5.76
N ASP A 120 -3.45 -12.23 6.51
CA ASP A 120 -4.74 -11.63 6.17
C ASP A 120 -4.60 -10.12 5.97
N VAL A 121 -5.45 -9.56 5.10
CA VAL A 121 -5.56 -8.12 4.84
C VAL A 121 -6.98 -7.70 5.18
N SER A 122 -7.15 -6.79 6.13
CA SER A 122 -8.47 -6.32 6.53
C SER A 122 -9.10 -5.44 5.44
N PRO A 123 -10.43 -5.31 5.42
CA PRO A 123 -11.07 -4.18 4.77
C PRO A 123 -10.56 -2.84 5.35
N PRO A 124 -10.58 -1.74 4.59
CA PRO A 124 -10.26 -0.42 5.13
C PRO A 124 -11.24 0.01 6.23
N ALA A 125 -10.69 0.48 7.35
CA ALA A 125 -11.40 1.11 8.45
C ALA A 125 -11.25 2.64 8.39
N ILE A 126 -12.29 3.38 8.80
CA ILE A 126 -12.30 4.84 8.87
C ILE A 126 -12.59 5.24 10.31
N GLU A 127 -11.66 5.95 10.95
CA GLU A 127 -11.76 6.40 12.33
C GLU A 127 -11.45 7.91 12.39
N GLY A 128 -12.50 8.74 12.48
CA GLY A 128 -12.35 10.18 12.42
C GLY A 128 -11.77 10.64 11.06
N SER A 129 -10.59 11.26 11.08
CA SER A 129 -9.85 11.67 9.87
C SER A 129 -8.91 10.61 9.33
N ASP A 130 -8.74 9.50 10.06
CA ASP A 130 -7.78 8.46 9.70
C ASP A 130 -8.47 7.38 8.87
N THR A 131 -7.76 6.88 7.87
CA THR A 131 -8.16 5.69 7.12
C THR A 131 -6.99 4.73 7.03
N TYR A 132 -7.23 3.46 7.35
CA TYR A 132 -6.20 2.44 7.37
C TYR A 132 -6.79 1.06 7.03
N PHE A 133 -5.91 0.10 6.74
CA PHE A 133 -6.25 -1.32 6.73
C PHE A 133 -5.08 -2.05 7.41
N GLU A 134 -5.37 -3.20 7.99
CA GLU A 134 -4.39 -4.00 8.70
C GLU A 134 -3.92 -5.17 7.84
N VAL A 135 -2.64 -5.50 7.95
CA VAL A 135 -2.08 -6.75 7.42
C VAL A 135 -1.52 -7.51 8.60
N THR A 136 -2.01 -8.72 8.83
CA THR A 136 -1.66 -9.51 10.00
C THR A 136 -1.13 -10.88 9.61
N ARG A 137 -0.14 -11.36 10.36
CA ARG A 137 0.37 -12.73 10.27
C ARG A 137 0.96 -13.16 11.60
N ASP A 138 0.53 -14.32 12.07
CA ASP A 138 1.10 -14.94 13.26
C ASP A 138 2.31 -15.82 12.91
N PHE A 139 3.28 -15.84 13.83
CA PHE A 139 4.46 -16.70 13.76
C PHE A 139 4.58 -17.49 15.06
N LYS A 140 4.83 -18.80 14.96
CA LYS A 140 5.05 -19.68 16.12
C LYS A 140 6.48 -20.23 16.08
N ASN A 141 7.12 -20.38 17.23
CA ASN A 141 8.47 -20.94 17.37
C ASN A 141 8.47 -22.31 18.05
#